data_AF-A0A660LCH3-F1
#
_entry.id   AF-A0A660LCH3-F1
#
_cell.length_a   1.000
_cell.length_b   1.000
_cell.length_c   1.000
_cell.angle_alpha   90.00
_cell.angle_beta   90.00
_cell.angle_gamma   90.00
#
_symmetry.space_group_name_H-M   'P 1'
#
loop_
_entity.id
_entity.type
_entity.pdbx_description
1 polymer ?
#
loop_
_entity_poly.entity_id
_entity_poly.type
_entity_poly.pdbx_seq_one_letter_code
_entity_poly.pdbx_strand_id
1 'polypeptide(L)'
;MNDVHYWIGAVTVAANGLAAAVGLVAWLLWRNPKLFWVLLRAGQVLVVLSCVVGSVLLLEGRNLPRLHLVYALTPIAVSFLAEQLRLVTTPTFLEQRGLEGGKDVAKLPALEQQALVTAILRRELAVMATSAGVVATLVARAQLWL
;
A
#
# COMPACT_ATOMS: atom_id res chain seq x y z
N MET A 1 -0.36 8.04 26.61
CA MET A 1 -0.18 8.38 25.16
C MET A 1 1.00 7.62 24.54
N ASN A 2 2.14 7.49 25.24
CA ASN A 2 3.28 6.69 24.73
C ASN A 2 2.90 5.23 24.44
N ASP A 3 2.18 4.56 25.35
CA ASP A 3 1.73 3.17 25.13
C ASP A 3 0.76 3.06 23.95
N VAL A 4 -0.13 4.04 23.78
CA VAL A 4 -1.11 4.08 22.68
C VAL A 4 -0.40 4.25 21.34
N HIS A 5 0.57 5.16 21.26
CA HIS A 5 1.36 5.38 20.04
C HIS A 5 2.22 4.17 19.68
N TYR A 6 2.78 3.49 20.68
CA TYR A 6 3.48 2.22 20.51
C TYR A 6 2.57 1.13 19.94
N TRP A 7 1.39 0.92 20.55
CA TRP A 7 0.43 -0.08 20.08
C TRP A 7 -0.10 0.21 18.67
N ILE A 8 -0.39 1.48 18.37
CA ILE A 8 -0.81 1.90 17.03
C ILE A 8 0.29 1.57 16.01
N GLY A 9 1.56 1.85 16.34
CA GLY A 9 2.68 1.50 15.47
C GLY A 9 2.85 0.00 15.28
N ALA A 10 2.77 -0.79 16.36
CA ALA A 10 2.86 -2.25 16.29
C ALA A 10 1.74 -2.84 15.42
N VAL A 11 0.50 -2.38 15.59
CA VAL A 11 -0.64 -2.78 14.76
C VAL A 11 -0.46 -2.35 13.30
N THR A 12 0.12 -1.17 13.06
CA THR A 12 0.43 -0.67 11.71
C THR A 12 1.47 -1.57 11.01
N VAL A 13 2.53 -1.98 11.72
CA VAL A 13 3.53 -2.91 11.21
C VAL A 13 2.90 -4.27 10.91
N ALA A 14 2.11 -4.81 11.83
CA ALA A 14 1.44 -6.09 11.66
C ALA A 14 0.48 -6.08 10.46
N ALA A 15 -0.36 -5.05 10.33
CA ALA A 15 -1.32 -4.93 9.24
C ALA A 15 -0.63 -4.83 7.87
N ASN A 16 0.38 -3.98 7.73
CA ASN A 16 1.12 -3.82 6.48
C ASN A 16 2.01 -5.03 6.17
N GLY A 17 2.61 -5.67 7.19
CA GLY A 17 3.38 -6.90 7.04
C GLY A 17 2.52 -8.08 6.58
N LEU A 18 1.32 -8.23 7.16
CA LEU A 18 0.34 -9.22 6.71
C LEU A 18 -0.16 -8.92 5.29
N ALA A 19 -0.45 -7.65 4.96
CA ALA A 19 -0.82 -7.26 3.60
C ALA A 19 0.28 -7.59 2.59
N ALA A 20 1.55 -7.33 2.93
CA ALA A 20 2.70 -7.65 2.10
C ALA A 20 2.86 -9.17 1.90
N ALA A 21 2.75 -9.96 2.97
CA ALA A 21 2.85 -11.42 2.91
C ALA A 21 1.69 -12.04 2.11
N VAL A 22 0.44 -11.65 2.39
CA VAL A 22 -0.74 -12.11 1.64
C VAL A 22 -0.63 -11.68 0.18
N GLY A 23 -0.18 -10.44 -0.09
CA GLY A 23 0.05 -9.94 -1.44
C GLY A 23 1.12 -10.73 -2.19
N LEU A 24 2.26 -11.03 -1.56
CA LEU A 24 3.32 -11.84 -2.17
C LEU A 24 2.82 -13.25 -2.51
N VAL A 25 2.13 -13.91 -1.57
CA VAL A 25 1.56 -15.24 -1.79
C VAL A 25 0.50 -15.19 -2.90
N ALA A 26 -0.39 -14.21 -2.88
CA ALA A 26 -1.41 -14.03 -3.92
C ALA A 26 -0.78 -13.81 -5.31
N TRP A 27 0.30 -13.03 -5.38
CA TRP A 27 1.04 -12.80 -6.61
C TRP A 27 1.69 -14.09 -7.12
N LEU A 28 2.34 -14.87 -6.26
CA LEU A 28 2.94 -16.16 -6.63
C LEU A 28 1.89 -17.17 -7.12
N LEU A 29 0.71 -17.18 -6.48
CA LEU A 29 -0.38 -18.10 -6.80
C LEU A 29 -1.33 -17.63 -7.92
N TRP A 30 -1.07 -16.47 -8.53
CA TRP A 30 -1.94 -15.89 -9.57
C TRP A 30 -3.38 -15.65 -9.11
N ARG A 31 -3.56 -15.25 -7.84
CA ARG A 31 -4.88 -14.95 -7.25
C ARG A 31 -4.99 -13.48 -6.89
N ASN A 32 -6.21 -12.98 -6.85
CA ASN A 32 -6.52 -11.63 -6.38
C ASN A 32 -7.53 -11.67 -5.21
N PRO A 33 -7.11 -12.03 -3.99
CA PRO A 33 -8.01 -12.20 -2.87
C PRO A 33 -8.51 -10.85 -2.33
N LYS A 34 -9.80 -10.77 -1.99
CA LYS A 34 -10.40 -9.58 -1.35
C LYS A 34 -9.70 -9.21 -0.03
N LEU A 35 -9.25 -10.23 0.72
CA LEU A 35 -8.56 -10.05 2.00
C LEU A 35 -7.31 -9.16 1.89
N PHE A 36 -6.52 -9.32 0.81
CA PHE A 36 -5.35 -8.48 0.57
C PHE A 36 -5.72 -6.99 0.54
N TRP A 37 -6.77 -6.63 -0.22
CA TRP A 37 -7.20 -5.25 -0.37
C TRP A 37 -7.75 -4.68 0.93
N VAL A 38 -8.49 -5.48 1.71
CA VAL A 38 -8.98 -5.05 3.04
C VAL A 38 -7.80 -4.77 3.98
N LEU A 39 -6.83 -5.69 4.06
CA LEU A 39 -5.63 -5.51 4.90
C LEU A 39 -4.81 -4.29 4.46
N LEU A 40 -4.64 -4.10 3.15
CA LEU A 40 -3.94 -2.95 2.59
C LEU A 40 -4.61 -1.62 2.95
N ARG A 41 -5.94 -1.51 2.77
CA ARG A 41 -6.68 -0.29 3.12
C ARG A 41 -6.66 -0.04 4.64
N ALA A 42 -6.77 -1.08 5.46
CA ALA A 42 -6.61 -0.96 6.90
C ALA A 42 -5.20 -0.45 7.27
N GLY A 43 -4.15 -0.99 6.66
CA GLY A 43 -2.77 -0.56 6.84
C GLY A 43 -2.54 0.91 6.47
N GLN A 44 -3.11 1.37 5.35
CA GLN A 44 -3.03 2.77 4.93
C GLN A 44 -3.74 3.72 5.91
N VAL A 45 -4.93 3.35 6.38
CA VAL A 45 -5.65 4.12 7.41
C VAL A 45 -4.84 4.22 8.70
N LEU A 46 -4.24 3.11 9.14
CA LEU A 46 -3.40 3.08 10.34
C LEU A 46 -2.15 3.96 10.22
N VAL A 47 -1.51 4.02 9.05
CA VAL A 47 -0.40 4.96 8.79
C VAL A 47 -0.86 6.40 8.94
N VAL A 48 -2.01 6.76 8.36
CA VAL A 48 -2.56 8.12 8.48
C VAL A 48 -2.89 8.44 9.93
N LEU A 49 -3.53 7.53 10.67
CA LEU A 49 -3.84 7.71 12.09
C LEU A 49 -2.56 7.89 12.93
N SER A 50 -1.53 7.08 12.68
CA SER A 50 -0.23 7.21 13.35
C SER A 50 0.38 8.58 13.13
N CYS A 51 0.27 9.12 11.91
CA CYS A 51 0.76 10.44 11.57
C CYS A 51 -0.03 11.54 12.29
N VAL A 52 -1.36 11.45 12.34
CA VAL A 52 -2.22 12.39 13.06
C VAL A 52 -1.87 12.41 14.56
N VAL A 53 -1.73 11.23 15.18
CA VAL A 53 -1.33 11.13 16.60
C VAL A 53 0.05 11.73 16.82
N GLY A 54 1.02 11.42 15.96
CA GLY A 54 2.36 12.01 16.02
C GLY A 54 2.35 13.54 15.88
N SER A 55 1.51 14.09 15.00
CA SER A 55 1.34 15.54 14.85
C SER A 55 0.71 16.19 16.09
N VAL A 56 -0.28 15.55 16.72
CA VAL A 56 -0.88 16.05 17.98
C VAL A 56 0.18 16.10 19.09
N LEU A 57 1.01 15.07 19.23
CA LEU A 57 2.10 15.06 20.21
C LEU A 57 3.11 16.20 20.01
N LEU A 58 3.44 16.53 18.76
CA LEU A 58 4.29 17.69 18.45
C LEU A 58 3.63 19.01 18.85
N LEU A 59 2.34 19.17 18.60
CA LEU A 59 1.57 20.37 18.99
C LEU A 59 1.48 20.54 20.50
N GLU A 60 1.49 19.43 21.26
CA GLU A 60 1.59 19.43 22.73
C GLU A 60 3.01 19.75 23.26
N GLY A 61 3.96 20.04 22.36
CA GLY A 61 5.33 20.40 22.74
C GLY A 61 6.23 19.21 23.06
N ARG A 62 5.84 17.98 22.70
CA ARG A 62 6.72 16.80 22.84
C ARG A 62 7.85 16.87 21.82
N ASN A 63 9.09 16.73 22.28
CA ASN A 63 10.23 16.58 21.41
C ASN A 63 10.31 15.15 20.88
N LEU A 64 9.87 14.93 19.64
CA LEU A 64 10.08 13.68 18.91
C LEU A 64 11.45 13.71 18.22
N PRO A 65 12.21 12.60 18.21
CA PRO A 65 13.45 12.51 17.46
C PRO A 65 13.24 12.83 15.98
N ARG A 66 14.13 13.61 15.36
CA ARG A 66 14.02 14.00 13.94
C ARG A 66 13.91 12.78 13.01
N LEU A 67 14.60 11.68 13.34
CA LEU A 67 14.50 10.41 12.62
C LEU A 67 13.09 9.79 12.68
N HIS A 68 12.41 9.91 13.83
CA HIS A 68 11.03 9.43 13.98
C HIS A 68 10.11 10.14 12.98
N LEU A 69 10.26 11.47 12.81
CA LEU A 69 9.47 12.24 11.85
C LEU A 69 9.71 11.81 10.40
N VAL A 70 10.97 11.57 10.02
CA VAL A 70 11.32 11.08 8.68
C VAL A 70 10.68 9.71 8.44
N TYR A 71 10.84 8.77 9.36
CA TYR A 71 10.27 7.42 9.21
C TYR A 71 8.75 7.37 9.39
N ALA A 72 8.12 8.36 10.02
CA ALA A 72 6.67 8.45 10.15
C ALA A 72 6.00 9.05 8.89
N LEU A 73 6.65 10.00 8.23
CA LEU A 73 6.11 10.66 7.02
C LEU A 73 6.44 9.93 5.72
N THR A 74 7.61 9.30 5.63
CA THR A 74 8.02 8.54 4.43
C THR A 74 7.00 7.47 4.00
N PRO A 75 6.39 6.69 4.91
CA PRO A 75 5.32 5.75 4.58
C PRO A 75 4.14 6.35 3.81
N ILE A 76 3.78 7.62 4.08
CA ILE A 76 2.71 8.32 3.36
C ILE A 76 3.13 8.56 1.91
N ALA A 77 4.35 9.07 1.71
CA ALA A 77 4.89 9.31 0.37
C ALA A 77 4.99 8.00 -0.44
N VAL A 78 5.45 6.91 0.18
CA VAL A 78 5.53 5.57 -0.44
C VAL A 78 4.15 5.04 -0.81
N SER A 79 3.16 5.18 0.08
CA SER A 79 1.78 4.75 -0.18
C SER A 79 1.15 5.57 -1.31
N PHE A 80 1.37 6.88 -1.32
CA PHE A 80 0.89 7.77 -2.36
C PHE A 80 1.49 7.42 -3.72
N LEU A 81 2.82 7.28 -3.81
CA LEU A 81 3.50 6.91 -5.05
C LEU A 81 3.03 5.56 -5.57
N ALA A 82 2.86 4.58 -4.69
CA ALA A 82 2.33 3.26 -5.06
C ALA A 82 0.90 3.35 -5.63
N GLU A 83 0.04 4.20 -5.05
CA GLU A 83 -1.30 4.43 -5.58
C GLU A 83 -1.26 5.09 -6.96
N GLN A 84 -0.33 6.03 -7.20
CA GLN A 84 -0.12 6.60 -8.55
C GLN A 84 0.31 5.52 -9.55
N LEU A 85 1.26 4.67 -9.18
CA LEU A 85 1.71 3.54 -10.00
C LEU A 85 0.57 2.54 -10.29
N ARG A 86 -0.31 2.31 -9.32
CA ARG A 86 -1.52 1.49 -9.48
C ARG A 86 -2.47 2.11 -10.51
N LEU A 87 -2.75 3.41 -10.40
CA LEU A 87 -3.67 4.12 -11.29
C LEU A 87 -3.19 4.13 -12.75
N VAL A 88 -1.89 4.29 -12.99
CA VAL A 88 -1.33 4.29 -14.36
C VAL A 88 -1.23 2.90 -14.97
N THR A 89 -1.38 1.82 -14.19
CA THR A 89 -1.22 0.45 -14.70
C THR A 89 -2.22 0.14 -15.83
N THR A 90 -3.50 0.43 -15.63
CA THR A 90 -4.53 0.18 -16.66
C THR A 90 -4.25 0.94 -17.96
N PRO A 91 -4.09 2.28 -17.97
CA PRO A 91 -3.84 3.01 -19.22
C PRO A 91 -2.55 2.55 -19.92
N THR A 92 -1.48 2.22 -19.19
CA THR A 92 -0.26 1.67 -19.81
C THR A 92 -0.51 0.35 -20.54
N PHE A 93 -1.29 -0.57 -19.96
CA PHE A 93 -1.61 -1.84 -20.61
C PHE A 93 -2.55 -1.69 -21.81
N LEU A 94 -3.47 -0.72 -21.75
CA LEU A 94 -4.35 -0.41 -22.87
C LEU A 94 -3.58 0.20 -24.04
N GLU A 95 -2.72 1.18 -23.76
CA GLU A 95 -1.85 1.82 -24.75
C GLU A 95 -0.93 0.81 -25.44
N GLN A 96 -0.31 -0.10 -24.68
CA GLN A 96 0.52 -1.19 -25.23
C GLN A 96 -0.22 -2.12 -26.21
N ARG A 97 -1.55 -2.18 -26.11
CA ARG A 97 -2.41 -2.98 -27.00
C ARG A 97 -3.17 -2.13 -28.02
N GLY A 98 -2.93 -0.82 -28.08
CA GLY A 98 -3.65 0.10 -28.97
C GLY A 98 -5.14 0.22 -28.65
N LEU A 99 -5.53 0.04 -27.38
CA LEU A 99 -6.91 0.13 -26.92
C LEU A 99 -7.13 1.48 -26.25
N GLU A 100 -8.24 2.18 -26.56
CA GLU A 100 -8.50 3.49 -25.96
C GLU A 100 -9.27 3.39 -24.64
N GLY A 101 -9.92 2.26 -24.38
CA GLY A 101 -10.69 2.07 -23.16
C GLY A 101 -11.49 0.79 -23.11
N GLY A 102 -12.38 0.71 -22.12
CA GLY A 102 -13.18 -0.49 -21.85
C GLY A 102 -14.09 -0.92 -23.01
N LYS A 103 -14.50 0.00 -23.88
CA LYS A 103 -15.30 -0.34 -25.08
C LYS A 103 -14.50 -1.15 -26.08
N ASP A 104 -13.21 -0.88 -26.23
CA ASP A 104 -12.35 -1.65 -27.14
C ASP A 104 -11.95 -2.98 -26.53
N VAL A 105 -11.71 -2.99 -25.21
CA VAL A 105 -11.53 -4.26 -24.47
C VAL A 105 -12.74 -5.16 -24.66
N ALA A 106 -13.97 -4.64 -24.58
CA ALA A 106 -15.19 -5.42 -24.74
C ALA A 106 -15.37 -6.05 -26.13
N LYS A 107 -14.68 -5.55 -27.17
CA LYS A 107 -14.68 -6.11 -28.52
C LYS A 107 -13.72 -7.29 -28.67
N LEU A 108 -12.76 -7.46 -27.75
CA LEU A 108 -11.81 -8.54 -27.80
C LEU A 108 -12.48 -9.90 -27.53
N PRO A 109 -11.88 -11.02 -27.99
CA PRO A 109 -12.29 -12.35 -27.54
C PRO A 109 -12.27 -12.46 -26.01
N ALA A 110 -13.23 -13.19 -25.42
CA ALA A 110 -13.39 -13.29 -23.98
C ALA A 110 -12.11 -13.76 -23.25
N LEU A 111 -11.34 -14.67 -23.85
CA LEU A 111 -10.07 -15.14 -23.30
C LEU A 111 -9.01 -14.01 -23.24
N GLU A 112 -8.95 -13.15 -24.25
CA GLU A 112 -8.02 -12.04 -24.30
C GLU A 112 -8.40 -10.93 -23.31
N GLN A 113 -9.71 -10.69 -23.12
CA GLN A 113 -10.21 -9.79 -22.09
C GLN A 113 -9.79 -10.26 -20.70
N GLN A 114 -10.03 -11.53 -20.38
CA GLN A 114 -9.67 -12.12 -19.09
C GLN A 114 -8.16 -12.09 -18.86
N ALA A 115 -7.37 -12.40 -19.89
CA ALA A 115 -5.91 -12.33 -19.81
C ALA A 115 -5.41 -10.90 -19.54
N LEU A 116 -5.98 -9.90 -20.22
CA LEU A 116 -5.64 -8.49 -20.02
C LEU A 116 -5.97 -8.03 -18.59
N VAL A 117 -7.20 -8.28 -18.14
CA VAL A 117 -7.64 -7.89 -16.78
C VAL A 117 -6.80 -8.58 -15.71
N THR A 118 -6.50 -9.88 -15.90
CA THR A 118 -5.67 -10.63 -14.94
C THR A 118 -4.25 -10.06 -14.89
N ALA A 119 -3.67 -9.68 -16.04
CA ALA A 119 -2.35 -9.06 -16.08
C ALA A 119 -2.30 -7.70 -15.38
N ILE A 120 -3.32 -6.85 -15.60
CA ILE A 120 -3.47 -5.56 -14.92
C ILE A 120 -3.58 -5.76 -13.41
N LEU A 121 -4.50 -6.60 -12.96
CA LEU A 121 -4.73 -6.86 -11.52
C LEU A 121 -3.48 -7.44 -10.85
N ARG A 122 -2.74 -8.31 -11.53
CA ARG A 122 -1.47 -8.85 -11.04
C ARG A 122 -0.42 -7.75 -10.86
N ARG A 123 -0.34 -6.80 -11.79
CA ARG A 123 0.58 -5.67 -11.71
C ARG A 123 0.20 -4.71 -10.58
N GLU A 124 -1.08 -4.37 -10.46
CA GLU A 124 -1.59 -3.54 -9.36
C GLU A 124 -1.30 -4.18 -7.99
N LEU A 125 -1.58 -5.47 -7.85
CA LEU A 125 -1.33 -6.22 -6.63
C LEU A 125 0.17 -6.25 -6.29
N ALA A 126 1.06 -6.44 -7.26
CA ALA A 126 2.50 -6.43 -7.04
C ALA A 126 3.03 -5.08 -6.54
N VAL A 127 2.54 -3.99 -7.13
CA VAL A 127 2.90 -2.62 -6.72
C VAL A 127 2.46 -2.37 -5.28
N MET A 128 1.20 -2.68 -4.96
CA MET A 128 0.65 -2.42 -3.64
C MET A 128 1.24 -3.34 -2.56
N ALA A 129 1.50 -4.61 -2.87
CA ALA A 129 2.15 -5.54 -1.94
C ALA A 129 3.58 -5.11 -1.60
N THR A 130 4.34 -4.67 -2.61
CA THR A 130 5.69 -4.11 -2.42
C THR A 130 5.64 -2.86 -1.54
N SER A 131 4.72 -1.95 -1.80
CA SER A 131 4.52 -0.73 -1.01
C SER A 131 4.22 -1.06 0.46
N ALA A 132 3.30 -1.99 0.72
CA ALA A 132 2.98 -2.44 2.08
C ALA A 132 4.22 -3.01 2.81
N GLY A 133 5.07 -3.77 2.12
CA GLY A 133 6.31 -4.29 2.70
C GLY A 133 7.32 -3.19 3.06
N VAL A 134 7.47 -2.19 2.20
CA VAL A 134 8.33 -1.02 2.46
C VAL A 134 7.78 -0.22 3.65
N VAL A 135 6.47 0.04 3.67
CA VAL A 135 5.79 0.74 4.79
C VAL A 135 5.98 -0.01 6.10
N ALA A 136 5.78 -1.33 6.13
CA ALA A 136 5.98 -2.14 7.33
C ALA A 136 7.40 -1.99 7.88
N THR A 137 8.40 -2.03 7.00
CA THR A 137 9.81 -1.87 7.37
C THR A 137 10.11 -0.47 7.91
N LEU A 138 9.59 0.58 7.26
CA LEU A 138 9.78 1.96 7.69
C LEU A 138 9.13 2.23 9.06
N VAL A 139 7.90 1.75 9.28
CA VAL A 139 7.20 1.92 10.56
C VAL A 139 7.87 1.10 11.65
N ALA A 140 8.29 -0.13 11.38
CA ALA A 140 9.07 -0.93 12.32
C ALA A 140 10.38 -0.22 12.70
N ARG A 141 11.03 0.44 11.73
CA ARG A 141 12.21 1.25 11.99
C ARG A 141 11.88 2.46 12.86
N ALA A 142 10.76 3.15 12.62
CA ALA A 142 10.32 4.29 13.44
C ALA A 142 10.06 3.92 14.90
N GLN A 143 9.56 2.71 15.16
CA GLN A 143 9.28 2.18 16.50
C GLN A 143 10.54 1.92 17.33
N LEU A 144 11.67 1.61 16.69
CA LEU A 144 12.95 1.42 17.40
C LEU A 144 13.53 2.72 18.00
N TRP A 145 12.92 3.87 17.70
CA TRP A 145 13.36 5.19 18.18
C TRP A 145 12.34 5.87 19.11
N LEU A 146 11.29 5.15 19.53
CA LEU A 146 10.35 5.58 20.57
C LEU A 146 10.86 5.19 21.95
#